data_AF-M3H2R0-F1
#
_entry.id   AF-M3H2R0-F1
#
_cell.length_a   1.000
_cell.length_b   1.000
_cell.length_c   1.000
_cell.angle_alpha   90.00
_cell.angle_beta   90.00
_cell.angle_gamma   90.00
#
_symmetry.space_group_name_H-M   'P 1'
#
loop_
_entity.id
_entity.type
_entity.pdbx_description
1 polymer ?
#
loop_
_entity_poly.entity_id
_entity_poly.type
_entity_poly.pdbx_seq_one_letter_code
_entity_poly.pdbx_strand_id
1 'polypeptide(L)'
;MLEKQFNSYNDFGNPMVMFRNRITRMAKHWKKWARKRNIECFRIYDRDIPQVPVCVDLYGPLCHISVYKNNYEISDEDRVKESEEISKIICEILSIHPNQIFWKKREPKKGKEQYEKQSEQSELFEVGENGLRFYVNLSDYVDTGLFLDHRITRDLVRKESKGKNS
;
A
#
# COMPACT_ATOMS: atom_id res chain seq x y z
N MET A 1 -2.97 21.00 -34.35
CA MET A 1 -2.98 21.84 -33.14
C MET A 1 -4.42 22.24 -32.87
N LEU A 2 -5.07 21.60 -31.92
CA LEU A 2 -6.30 22.09 -31.28
C LEU A 2 -6.20 21.68 -29.81
N GLU A 3 -6.01 22.68 -28.97
CA GLU A 3 -5.88 22.59 -27.52
C GLU A 3 -7.16 22.01 -26.92
N LYS A 4 -7.06 20.84 -26.27
CA LYS A 4 -8.04 20.46 -25.25
C LYS A 4 -7.65 21.16 -23.96
N GLN A 5 -8.21 22.35 -23.73
CA GLN A 5 -8.32 22.92 -22.40
C GLN A 5 -9.10 21.93 -21.53
N PHE A 6 -8.39 21.17 -20.69
CA PHE A 6 -8.98 20.41 -19.61
C PHE A 6 -9.56 21.40 -18.60
N ASN A 7 -10.89 21.44 -18.54
CA ASN A 7 -11.65 22.33 -17.68
C ASN A 7 -11.44 21.93 -16.21
N SER A 8 -10.51 22.58 -15.52
CA SER A 8 -10.03 22.21 -14.17
C SER A 8 -11.00 22.52 -13.02
N TYR A 9 -12.18 23.06 -13.32
CA TYR A 9 -13.11 23.55 -12.30
C TYR A 9 -14.19 22.54 -11.85
N ASN A 10 -14.36 21.41 -12.54
CA ASN A 10 -15.36 20.38 -12.21
C ASN A 10 -14.80 19.14 -11.48
N ASP A 11 -13.50 19.11 -11.19
CA ASP A 11 -12.81 17.88 -10.75
C ASP A 11 -12.71 17.72 -9.22
N PHE A 12 -13.14 18.70 -8.44
CA PHE A 12 -13.06 18.65 -6.97
C PHE A 12 -13.96 17.58 -6.34
N GLY A 13 -14.99 17.11 -7.06
CA GLY A 13 -15.86 16.01 -6.64
C GLY A 13 -15.46 14.65 -7.17
N ASN A 14 -14.47 14.56 -8.08
CA ASN A 14 -14.04 13.30 -8.67
C ASN A 14 -13.11 12.54 -7.71
N PRO A 15 -13.50 11.35 -7.22
CA PRO A 15 -12.69 10.57 -6.27
C PRO A 15 -11.26 10.29 -6.75
N MET A 16 -11.07 10.03 -8.04
CA MET A 16 -9.76 9.68 -8.60
C MET A 16 -8.82 10.88 -8.69
N VAL A 17 -9.35 12.08 -8.94
CA VAL A 17 -8.56 13.31 -8.91
C VAL A 17 -8.18 13.68 -7.48
N MET A 18 -9.11 13.55 -6.53
CA MET A 18 -8.82 13.70 -5.11
C MET A 18 -7.73 12.71 -4.66
N PHE A 19 -7.85 11.45 -5.08
CA PHE A 19 -6.88 10.40 -4.76
C PHE A 19 -5.50 10.71 -5.32
N ARG A 20 -5.38 11.05 -6.62
CA ARG A 20 -4.12 11.46 -7.25
C ARG A 20 -3.46 12.59 -6.46
N ASN A 21 -4.19 13.67 -6.18
CA ASN A 21 -3.65 14.82 -5.45
C ASN A 21 -3.18 14.43 -4.04
N ARG A 22 -3.96 13.60 -3.34
CA ARG A 22 -3.64 13.16 -1.99
C ARG A 22 -2.41 12.26 -1.96
N ILE A 23 -2.38 11.22 -2.79
CA ILE A 23 -1.29 10.25 -2.80
C ILE A 23 0.02 10.85 -3.34
N THR A 24 -0.02 11.81 -4.27
CA THR A 24 1.18 12.57 -4.67
C THR A 24 1.81 13.30 -3.48
N ARG A 25 1.00 14.00 -2.68
CA ARG A 25 1.48 14.71 -1.48
C ARG A 25 2.05 13.74 -0.44
N MET A 26 1.32 12.66 -0.17
CA MET A 26 1.73 11.67 0.82
C MET A 26 2.98 10.91 0.41
N ALA A 27 3.10 10.49 -0.85
CA ALA A 27 4.29 9.83 -1.37
C ALA A 27 5.54 10.71 -1.19
N LYS A 28 5.45 12.01 -1.51
CA LYS A 28 6.56 12.96 -1.29
C LYS A 28 6.94 13.08 0.18
N HIS A 29 5.95 13.21 1.07
CA HIS A 29 6.17 13.34 2.50
C HIS A 29 6.82 12.09 3.09
N TRP A 30 6.21 10.93 2.87
CA TRP A 30 6.61 9.66 3.47
C TRP A 30 7.91 9.11 2.88
N LYS A 31 8.17 9.23 1.57
CA LYS A 31 9.47 8.84 0.99
C LYS A 31 10.63 9.66 1.61
N LYS A 32 10.42 10.96 1.84
CA LYS A 32 11.42 11.81 2.51
C LYS A 32 11.62 11.39 3.98
N TRP A 33 10.54 11.08 4.69
CA TRP A 33 10.59 10.62 6.08
C TRP A 33 11.32 9.27 6.21
N ALA A 34 11.00 8.32 5.33
CA ALA A 34 11.51 6.96 5.32
C ALA A 34 13.02 6.93 5.01
N ARG A 35 13.46 7.68 3.99
CA ARG A 35 14.88 7.82 3.65
C ARG A 35 15.72 8.34 4.80
N LYS A 36 15.22 9.32 5.57
CA LYS A 36 15.92 9.86 6.74
C LYS A 36 16.08 8.87 7.89
N ARG A 37 15.27 7.81 7.91
CA ARG A 37 15.21 6.81 8.99
C ARG A 37 15.71 5.44 8.57
N ASN A 38 16.20 5.30 7.33
CA ASN A 38 16.59 4.02 6.75
C ASN A 38 15.46 2.98 6.86
N ILE A 39 14.29 3.37 6.35
CA ILE A 39 13.07 2.58 6.33
C ILE A 39 12.68 2.35 4.87
N GLU A 40 12.47 1.09 4.49
CA GLU A 40 12.08 0.70 3.13
C GLU A 40 10.61 0.28 3.04
N CYS A 41 9.97 -0.03 4.17
CA CYS A 41 8.57 -0.41 4.22
C CYS A 41 7.74 0.64 4.97
N PHE A 42 6.64 1.16 4.41
CA PHE A 42 5.80 2.19 5.07
C PHE A 42 4.49 2.43 4.32
N ARG A 43 3.47 2.92 5.03
CA ARG A 43 2.18 3.32 4.45
C ARG A 43 2.25 4.72 3.86
N ILE A 44 1.68 4.93 2.67
CA ILE A 44 1.57 6.24 2.03
C ILE A 44 0.13 6.74 1.88
N TYR A 45 -0.87 5.88 2.05
CA TYR A 45 -2.28 6.26 1.99
C TYR A 45 -3.11 5.28 2.82
N ASP A 46 -4.07 5.77 3.62
CA ASP A 46 -4.90 4.94 4.50
C ASP A 46 -6.37 5.37 4.47
N ARG A 47 -7.05 5.07 3.36
CA ARG A 47 -8.48 5.36 3.20
C ARG A 47 -8.82 6.82 3.49
N ASP A 48 -7.90 7.73 3.16
CA ASP A 48 -8.03 9.16 3.44
C ASP A 48 -9.25 9.77 2.73
N ILE A 49 -9.72 9.14 1.65
CA ILE A 49 -10.91 9.51 0.87
C ILE A 49 -11.94 8.37 0.99
N PRO A 50 -13.16 8.62 1.49
CA PRO A 50 -14.18 7.58 1.68
C PRO A 50 -14.55 6.81 0.41
N GLN A 51 -14.56 7.49 -0.73
CA GLN A 51 -14.87 6.92 -2.04
C GLN A 51 -13.71 6.09 -2.63
N VAL A 52 -12.54 6.10 -1.98
CA VAL A 52 -11.35 5.35 -2.42
C VAL A 52 -10.83 4.57 -1.22
N PRO A 53 -11.52 3.47 -0.83
CA PRO A 53 -11.30 2.77 0.43
C PRO A 53 -10.12 1.79 0.33
N VAL A 54 -8.96 2.28 -0.09
CA VAL A 54 -7.73 1.48 -0.18
C VAL A 54 -6.69 1.92 0.86
N CYS A 55 -5.81 1.01 1.25
CA CYS A 55 -4.52 1.36 1.84
C CYS A 55 -3.42 1.09 0.82
N VAL A 56 -2.41 1.96 0.76
CA VAL A 56 -1.24 1.78 -0.11
C VAL A 56 0.01 1.72 0.76
N ASP A 57 0.65 0.56 0.76
CA ASP A 57 1.85 0.25 1.52
C ASP A 57 3.02 -0.01 0.57
N LEU A 58 4.18 0.55 0.87
CA LEU A 58 5.42 0.30 0.14
C LEU A 58 6.28 -0.71 0.90
N TYR A 59 6.97 -1.58 0.16
CA TYR A 59 7.93 -2.57 0.63
C TYR A 59 9.13 -2.58 -0.34
N GLY A 60 10.11 -1.72 -0.10
CA GLY A 60 11.19 -1.49 -1.05
C GLY A 60 10.65 -0.99 -2.39
N PRO A 61 10.91 -1.68 -3.52
CA PRO A 61 10.38 -1.34 -4.83
C PRO A 61 8.94 -1.82 -5.06
N LEU A 62 8.39 -2.64 -4.16
CA LEU A 62 7.07 -3.25 -4.31
C LEU A 62 5.99 -2.39 -3.65
N CYS A 63 4.79 -2.41 -4.23
CA CYS A 63 3.62 -1.71 -3.75
C CYS A 63 2.51 -2.71 -3.43
N HIS A 64 1.99 -2.65 -2.23
CA HIS A 64 0.88 -3.47 -1.77
C HIS A 64 -0.36 -2.60 -1.57
N ILE A 65 -1.46 -2.96 -2.22
CA ILE A 65 -2.73 -2.25 -2.16
C ILE A 65 -3.76 -3.16 -1.48
N SER A 66 -4.27 -2.71 -0.33
CA SER A 66 -5.36 -3.39 0.38
C SER A 66 -6.67 -2.67 0.11
N VAL A 67 -7.67 -3.38 -0.41
CA VAL A 67 -9.01 -2.83 -0.70
C VAL A 67 -9.99 -3.21 0.39
N TYR A 68 -10.75 -2.24 0.87
CA TYR A 68 -11.79 -2.43 1.86
C TYR A 68 -13.17 -2.31 1.21
N LYS A 69 -14.18 -2.89 1.86
CA LYS A 69 -15.55 -2.80 1.39
C LYS A 69 -16.03 -1.35 1.39
N ASN A 70 -16.63 -0.92 0.27
CA ASN A 70 -17.35 0.35 0.19
C ASN A 70 -18.58 0.34 1.11
N ASN A 71 -18.92 1.50 1.66
CA ASN A 71 -20.17 1.69 2.39
C ASN A 71 -21.39 1.86 1.47
N TYR A 72 -21.16 1.81 0.15
CA TYR A 72 -22.16 1.90 -0.91
C TYR A 72 -21.95 0.76 -1.91
N GLU A 73 -22.98 0.43 -2.66
CA GLU A 73 -22.89 -0.57 -3.73
C GLU A 73 -22.22 0.03 -4.98
N ILE A 74 -21.34 -0.75 -5.59
CA ILE A 74 -20.65 -0.44 -6.84
C ILE A 74 -20.66 -1.69 -7.72
N SER A 75 -20.90 -1.51 -9.02
CA SER A 75 -20.86 -2.63 -9.97
C SER A 75 -19.46 -3.26 -10.00
N ASP A 76 -19.39 -4.54 -10.39
CA ASP A 76 -18.08 -5.20 -10.55
C ASP A 76 -17.26 -4.54 -11.68
N GLU A 77 -17.93 -4.08 -12.74
CA GLU A 77 -17.28 -3.38 -13.86
C GLU A 77 -16.65 -2.05 -13.42
N ASP A 78 -17.38 -1.23 -12.65
CA ASP A 78 -16.87 0.04 -12.14
C ASP A 78 -15.71 -0.16 -11.17
N ARG A 79 -15.73 -1.24 -10.40
CA ARG A 79 -14.66 -1.59 -9.47
C ARG A 79 -13.40 -2.08 -10.16
N VAL A 80 -13.53 -2.76 -11.31
CA VAL A 80 -12.39 -3.07 -12.19
C VAL A 80 -11.79 -1.78 -12.73
N LYS A 81 -12.61 -0.88 -13.30
CA LYS A 81 -12.15 0.42 -13.82
C LYS A 81 -11.45 1.26 -12.74
N GLU A 82 -12.03 1.32 -11.55
CA GLU A 82 -11.43 2.00 -10.39
C GLU A 82 -10.06 1.41 -10.04
N SER A 83 -9.95 0.08 -9.98
CA SER A 83 -8.69 -0.60 -9.64
C SER A 83 -7.59 -0.36 -10.69
N GLU A 84 -7.96 -0.34 -11.97
CA GLU A 84 -7.06 -0.01 -13.08
C GLU A 84 -6.58 1.45 -13.00
N GLU A 85 -7.49 2.39 -12.71
CA GLU A 85 -7.14 3.81 -12.60
C GLU A 85 -6.25 4.08 -11.38
N ILE A 86 -6.56 3.48 -10.23
CA ILE A 86 -5.70 3.51 -9.04
C ILE A 86 -4.30 2.97 -9.35
N SER A 87 -4.22 1.82 -10.03
CA SER A 87 -2.93 1.21 -10.42
C SER A 87 -2.13 2.14 -11.32
N LYS A 88 -2.77 2.76 -12.31
CA LYS A 88 -2.13 3.71 -13.22
C LYS A 88 -1.58 4.94 -12.46
N ILE A 89 -2.39 5.54 -11.59
CA ILE A 89 -2.00 6.68 -10.76
C ILE A 89 -0.78 6.33 -9.89
N ILE A 90 -0.80 5.14 -9.28
CA ILE A 90 0.29 4.65 -8.43
C ILE A 90 1.57 4.43 -9.23
N CYS A 91 1.50 3.74 -10.38
CA CYS A 91 2.64 3.54 -11.28
C CYS A 91 3.27 4.88 -11.69
N GLU A 92 2.46 5.86 -12.09
CA GLU A 92 2.91 7.20 -12.48
C GLU A 92 3.63 7.92 -11.33
N ILE A 93 2.99 8.01 -10.16
CA ILE A 93 3.49 8.78 -9.00
C ILE A 93 4.72 8.14 -8.37
N LEU A 94 4.74 6.80 -8.30
CA LEU A 94 5.80 6.06 -7.63
C LEU A 94 6.92 5.65 -8.58
N SER A 95 6.69 5.75 -9.89
CA SER A 95 7.59 5.31 -10.96
C SER A 95 7.94 3.83 -10.84
N ILE A 96 6.91 3.01 -10.63
CA ILE A 96 7.02 1.54 -10.54
C ILE A 96 6.30 0.86 -11.70
N HIS A 97 6.71 -0.36 -12.03
CA HIS A 97 6.07 -1.15 -13.07
C HIS A 97 4.80 -1.85 -12.54
N PRO A 98 3.76 -2.07 -13.35
CA PRO A 98 2.51 -2.73 -12.90
C PRO A 98 2.71 -4.10 -12.24
N ASN A 99 3.72 -4.88 -12.66
CA ASN A 99 4.04 -6.17 -12.04
C ASN A 99 4.61 -6.07 -10.61
N GLN A 100 4.89 -4.85 -10.12
CA GLN A 100 5.34 -4.59 -8.76
C GLN A 100 4.17 -4.19 -7.84
N ILE A 101 2.94 -4.16 -8.36
CA ILE A 101 1.73 -3.86 -7.60
C ILE A 101 1.01 -5.16 -7.24
N PHE A 102 0.77 -5.34 -5.94
CA PHE A 102 0.07 -6.50 -5.38
C PHE A 102 -1.24 -6.04 -4.75
N TRP A 103 -2.37 -6.56 -5.22
CA TRP A 103 -3.70 -6.25 -4.71
C TRP A 103 -4.19 -7.32 -3.75
N LYS A 104 -4.79 -6.91 -2.62
CA LYS A 104 -5.50 -7.80 -1.69
C LYS A 104 -6.82 -7.21 -1.25
N LYS A 105 -7.88 -8.03 -1.26
CA LYS A 105 -9.15 -7.69 -0.62
C LYS A 105 -9.07 -7.96 0.88
N ARG A 106 -9.45 -6.97 1.70
CA ARG A 106 -9.56 -7.10 3.15
C ARG A 106 -10.99 -7.51 3.49
N GLU A 107 -11.23 -8.81 3.59
CA GLU A 107 -12.48 -9.35 4.09
C GLU A 107 -12.28 -9.82 5.54
N PRO A 108 -13.15 -9.44 6.49
CA PRO A 108 -13.06 -9.96 7.85
C PRO A 108 -13.32 -11.47 7.81
N LYS A 109 -12.26 -12.27 8.00
CA LYS A 109 -12.41 -13.72 8.12
C LYS A 109 -13.11 -14.06 9.43
N LYS A 110 -14.22 -14.78 9.36
CA LYS A 110 -14.91 -15.38 10.52
C LYS A 110 -14.53 -16.86 10.60
N GLY A 111 -13.94 -17.30 11.71
CA GLY A 111 -13.72 -18.72 12.00
C GLY A 111 -12.33 -19.28 11.67
N LYS A 112 -12.24 -20.62 11.54
CA LYS A 112 -11.00 -21.42 11.44
C LYS A 112 -10.32 -21.40 10.05
N GLU A 113 -10.77 -20.56 9.12
CA GLU A 113 -10.17 -20.41 7.76
C GLU A 113 -8.88 -19.58 7.77
N GLN A 114 -8.05 -19.83 8.78
CA GLN A 114 -6.76 -19.21 8.95
C GLN A 114 -5.71 -20.07 8.23
N TYR A 115 -4.93 -19.42 7.35
CA TYR A 115 -3.81 -19.98 6.59
C TYR A 115 -4.14 -20.89 5.39
N GLU A 116 -5.05 -20.45 4.50
CA GLU A 116 -4.98 -20.95 3.11
C GLU A 116 -3.98 -20.09 2.32
N LYS A 117 -2.94 -20.76 1.81
CA LYS A 117 -1.95 -20.19 0.89
C LYS A 117 -2.67 -19.87 -0.43
N GLN A 118 -2.73 -18.59 -0.79
CA GLN A 118 -3.49 -18.10 -1.94
C GLN A 118 -2.74 -18.24 -3.28
N SER A 119 -1.43 -18.54 -3.24
CA SER A 119 -0.56 -18.64 -4.42
C SER A 119 0.66 -19.53 -4.13
N GLU A 120 1.16 -20.28 -5.13
CA GLU A 120 2.40 -21.07 -5.04
C GLU A 120 3.68 -20.27 -5.32
N GLN A 121 3.55 -19.01 -5.80
CA GLN A 121 4.69 -18.12 -6.08
C GLN A 121 5.31 -17.60 -4.79
N SER A 122 6.19 -18.42 -4.22
CA SER A 122 6.87 -18.20 -2.95
C SER A 122 7.98 -17.14 -3.08
N GLU A 123 7.65 -15.95 -3.58
CA GLU A 123 8.58 -14.83 -3.69
C GLU A 123 8.63 -14.09 -2.34
N LEU A 124 9.51 -14.57 -1.46
CA LEU A 124 9.93 -13.81 -0.30
C LEU A 124 10.83 -12.64 -0.75
N PHE A 125 10.43 -11.43 -0.41
CA PHE A 125 11.17 -10.21 -0.72
C PHE A 125 11.81 -9.65 0.55
N GLU A 126 13.09 -9.32 0.52
CA GLU A 126 13.81 -8.75 1.66
C GLU A 126 13.61 -7.23 1.72
N VAL A 127 13.26 -6.69 2.89
CA VAL A 127 13.14 -5.25 3.15
C VAL A 127 13.88 -4.82 4.41
N GLY A 128 14.41 -3.60 4.38
CA GLY A 128 15.07 -2.95 5.50
C GLY A 128 14.15 -2.08 6.36
N GLU A 129 14.30 -2.18 7.69
CA GLU A 129 13.67 -1.25 8.63
C GLU A 129 14.62 -0.98 9.80
N ASN A 130 15.04 0.28 9.97
CA ASN A 130 15.91 0.72 11.06
C ASN A 130 17.23 -0.07 11.17
N GLY A 131 17.72 -0.69 10.10
CA GLY A 131 18.92 -1.55 10.13
C GLY A 131 18.66 -3.03 10.48
N LEU A 132 17.40 -3.42 10.64
CA LEU A 132 16.96 -4.81 10.61
C LEU A 132 16.54 -5.19 9.19
N ARG A 133 16.56 -6.49 8.89
CA ARG A 133 16.08 -7.06 7.63
C ARG A 133 14.92 -8.01 7.88
N PHE A 134 13.92 -7.97 7.02
CA PHE A 134 12.72 -8.79 7.12
C PHE A 134 12.37 -9.38 5.75
N TYR A 135 11.90 -10.62 5.73
CA TYR A 135 11.27 -11.18 4.54
C TYR A 135 9.78 -10.91 4.57
N VAL A 136 9.24 -10.40 3.46
CA VAL A 136 7.81 -10.18 3.25
C VAL A 136 7.31 -11.02 2.09
N ASN A 137 6.04 -11.41 2.17
CA ASN A 137 5.35 -12.11 1.09
C ASN A 137 4.09 -11.33 0.73
N LEU A 138 4.08 -10.71 -0.44
CA LEU A 138 2.99 -9.85 -0.88
C LEU A 138 1.93 -10.59 -1.71
N SER A 139 2.17 -11.85 -2.10
CA SER A 139 1.31 -12.64 -2.99
C SER A 139 0.47 -13.69 -2.27
N ASP A 140 1.07 -14.47 -1.36
CA ASP A 140 0.55 -15.79 -0.98
C ASP A 140 -0.33 -15.79 0.26
N TYR A 141 -0.19 -14.79 1.14
CA TYR A 141 -0.87 -14.76 2.44
C TYR A 141 -1.72 -13.50 2.59
N VAL A 142 -2.72 -13.51 3.46
CA VAL A 142 -3.53 -12.29 3.75
C VAL A 142 -2.64 -11.19 4.34
N ASP A 143 -1.76 -11.56 5.26
CA ASP A 143 -0.76 -10.67 5.84
C ASP A 143 0.55 -10.71 5.04
N THR A 144 1.28 -9.60 5.07
CA THR A 144 2.55 -9.47 4.33
C THR A 144 3.74 -10.11 5.05
N GLY A 145 3.56 -10.57 6.29
CA GLY A 145 4.64 -11.03 7.18
C GLY A 145 5.33 -9.91 7.98
N LEU A 146 5.05 -8.63 7.68
CA LEU A 146 5.58 -7.48 8.42
C LEU A 146 4.49 -6.45 8.71
N PHE A 147 4.06 -6.39 9.98
CA PHE A 147 3.09 -5.40 10.45
C PHE A 147 3.76 -4.03 10.64
N LEU A 148 3.37 -3.03 9.85
CA LEU A 148 4.03 -1.73 9.80
C LEU A 148 3.81 -0.85 11.05
N ASP A 149 2.71 -1.06 11.76
CA ASP A 149 2.30 -0.40 13.01
C ASP A 149 3.18 -0.78 14.21
N HIS A 150 3.67 -2.01 14.26
CA HIS A 150 4.55 -2.49 15.33
C HIS A 150 6.02 -2.04 15.21
N ARG A 151 6.35 -1.15 14.26
CA ARG A 151 7.72 -0.64 14.04
C ARG A 151 8.35 -0.04 15.29
N ILE A 152 7.61 0.75 16.05
CA ILE A 152 8.12 1.42 17.26
C ILE A 152 8.52 0.37 18.30
N THR A 153 7.66 -0.63 18.51
CA THR A 153 7.92 -1.74 19.43
C THR A 153 9.13 -2.55 18.99
N ARG A 154 9.27 -2.88 17.69
CA ARG A 154 10.45 -3.58 17.16
C ARG A 154 11.75 -2.81 17.39
N ASP A 155 11.72 -1.49 17.17
CA ASP A 155 12.90 -0.64 17.41
C ASP A 155 13.26 -0.58 18.89
N LEU A 156 12.27 -0.52 19.78
CA LEU A 156 12.48 -0.57 21.23
C LEU A 156 13.13 -1.87 21.66
N VAL A 157 12.57 -3.02 21.26
CA VAL A 157 13.12 -4.35 21.57
C VAL A 157 14.57 -4.46 21.09
N ARG A 158 14.86 -4.06 19.85
CA ARG A 158 16.21 -4.07 19.30
C ARG A 158 17.22 -3.30 20.16
N LYS A 159 16.83 -2.12 20.67
CA LYS A 159 17.69 -1.30 21.53
C LYS A 159 17.92 -1.96 22.89
N GLU A 160 16.85 -2.54 23.46
CA GLU A 160 16.86 -3.15 24.79
C GLU A 160 17.52 -4.54 24.85
N SER A 161 17.60 -5.25 23.73
CA SER A 161 18.20 -6.58 23.63
C SER A 161 19.74 -6.56 23.52
N LYS A 162 20.38 -5.38 23.44
CA LYS A 162 21.84 -5.30 23.34
C LYS A 162 22.48 -5.90 24.61
N GLY A 163 23.12 -7.06 24.47
CA GLY A 163 23.78 -7.77 25.56
C GLY A 163 22.87 -8.66 26.42
N LYS A 164 21.63 -8.93 25.98
CA LYS A 164 20.72 -9.86 26.64
C LYS A 164 20.47 -11.07 25.72
N ASN A 165 20.42 -12.26 26.31
CA ASN A 165 19.98 -13.46 25.59
C ASN A 165 18.45 -13.49 25.61
N SER A 166 17.86 -13.60 24.42
CA SER A 166 16.42 -13.74 24.18
C SER A 166 16.09 -15.17 23.75
#